data_AF-A0A4Y9Y2I7-F1
#
_entry.id   AF-A0A4Y9Y2I7-F1
#
_cell.length_a   1.000
_cell.length_b   1.000
_cell.length_c   1.000
_cell.angle_alpha   90.00
_cell.angle_beta   90.00
_cell.angle_gamma   90.00
#
_symmetry.space_group_name_H-M   'P 1'
#
loop_
_entity.id
_entity.type
_entity.pdbx_description
1 polymer ?
#
loop_
_entity_poly.entity_id
_entity_poly.type
_entity_poly.pdbx_seq_one_letter_code
_entity_poly.pdbx_strand_id
1 'polypeptide(L)'
;MLNIPEVPKDRVETLRGMPVMPLPILMFMKLQTWSDRRVSVQSYMKSRQHDEDVKDIRELLAIIRGRGGDLSTKGLLEWLPLTAVYAALGRMTEFAHNFPDTETNWRVVGAMKFVSGAERGTRDFMSFFWTRVSKRVASAEAQRCVVVGPDATAHLSLVLYLSKAAVVPPAVMRSPPTYGEICDIANRAVTIFTECGYQCCLFGSTACALYGVTRCPNDVDLVVLATPNTSTEYLKQLLVNEPNDFYLVPSKKRDANYKVLWYRLPPGARGKKRKCKVDVLVPGMLNIPAVPSAQVAYARHLPVMPLLPLLLLKLQGWTDHRDSDRRDFRLKQHVDVEDVKELLSFACDLRVRIGSRELGWLPADFVEAAQNRIHEFVGEFPESVLRWRSLGFEAF
;
A
#
# COMPACT_ATOMS: atom_id res chain seq x y z
N MET A 1 -1.63 -4.47 -10.65
CA MET A 1 -3.01 -3.95 -10.60
C MET A 1 -3.91 -5.07 -10.10
N LEU A 2 -4.81 -4.78 -9.16
CA LEU A 2 -5.86 -5.72 -8.77
C LEU A 2 -6.90 -5.76 -9.89
N ASN A 3 -7.13 -6.93 -10.49
CA ASN A 3 -8.20 -7.10 -11.48
C ASN A 3 -9.54 -7.20 -10.73
N ILE A 4 -10.04 -6.04 -10.29
CA ILE A 4 -11.32 -5.96 -9.58
C ILE A 4 -12.43 -6.08 -10.64
N PRO A 5 -13.28 -7.11 -10.57
CA PRO A 5 -14.42 -7.22 -11.48
C PRO A 5 -15.41 -6.09 -11.20
N GLU A 6 -16.02 -5.53 -12.24
CA GLU A 6 -17.11 -4.57 -12.07
C GLU A 6 -18.25 -5.21 -11.26
N VAL A 7 -18.61 -4.59 -10.14
CA VAL A 7 -19.66 -5.08 -9.24
C VAL A 7 -20.99 -4.46 -9.65
N PRO A 8 -21.99 -5.26 -10.10
CA PRO A 8 -23.31 -4.74 -10.40
C PRO A 8 -23.93 -4.04 -9.19
N LYS A 9 -24.68 -2.95 -9.41
CA LYS A 9 -25.25 -2.13 -8.31
C LYS A 9 -26.18 -2.94 -7.40
N ASP A 10 -26.91 -3.91 -7.94
CA ASP A 10 -27.78 -4.83 -7.21
C ASP A 10 -27.03 -5.84 -6.33
N ARG A 11 -25.70 -5.94 -6.51
CA ARG A 11 -24.82 -6.84 -5.74
C ARG A 11 -24.04 -6.12 -4.66
N VAL A 12 -24.07 -4.78 -4.63
CA VAL A 12 -23.46 -4.01 -3.54
C VAL A 12 -24.22 -4.31 -2.25
N GLU A 13 -23.52 -4.90 -1.29
CA GLU A 13 -24.10 -5.15 0.04
C GLU A 13 -24.17 -3.84 0.82
N THR A 14 -25.07 -3.74 1.80
CA THR A 14 -25.09 -2.59 2.71
C THR A 14 -24.78 -3.06 4.13
N LEU A 15 -23.74 -2.49 4.73
CA LEU A 15 -23.39 -2.74 6.13
C LEU A 15 -23.54 -1.44 6.92
N ARG A 16 -24.52 -1.40 7.82
CA ARG A 16 -24.84 -0.20 8.62
C ARG A 16 -25.12 1.05 7.76
N GLY A 17 -25.86 0.88 6.67
CA GLY A 17 -26.19 1.97 5.75
C GLY A 17 -25.09 2.38 4.78
N MET A 18 -23.89 1.78 4.87
CA MET A 18 -22.80 2.04 3.93
C MET A 18 -22.74 0.95 2.86
N PRO A 19 -22.63 1.31 1.56
CA PRO A 19 -22.37 0.33 0.51
C PRO A 19 -21.00 -0.29 0.73
N VAL A 20 -20.96 -1.62 0.79
CA VAL A 20 -19.74 -2.41 0.91
C VAL A 20 -19.67 -3.40 -0.25
N MET A 21 -18.46 -3.72 -0.68
CA MET A 21 -18.27 -4.79 -1.65
C MET A 21 -18.80 -6.10 -1.09
N PRO A 22 -19.37 -6.98 -1.94
CA PRO A 22 -19.78 -8.30 -1.50
C PRO A 22 -18.62 -9.01 -0.79
N LEU A 23 -18.90 -9.64 0.35
CA LEU A 23 -17.88 -10.33 1.14
C LEU A 23 -17.01 -11.33 0.35
N PRO A 24 -17.56 -12.10 -0.62
CA PRO A 24 -16.76 -12.95 -1.49
C PRO A 24 -15.73 -12.20 -2.33
N ILE A 25 -16.06 -10.99 -2.82
CA ILE A 25 -15.13 -10.18 -3.60
C ILE A 25 -14.00 -9.67 -2.71
N LEU A 26 -14.33 -9.19 -1.51
CA LEU A 26 -13.34 -8.79 -0.52
C LEU A 26 -12.40 -9.96 -0.17
N MET A 27 -12.96 -11.17 -0.02
CA MET A 27 -12.19 -12.40 0.18
C MET A 27 -11.24 -12.66 -0.99
N PHE A 28 -11.72 -12.59 -2.23
CA PHE A 28 -10.91 -12.85 -3.42
C PHE A 28 -9.76 -11.84 -3.56
N MET A 29 -10.04 -10.56 -3.27
CA MET A 29 -9.02 -9.50 -3.29
C MET A 29 -7.96 -9.69 -2.20
N LYS A 30 -8.36 -10.12 -1.00
CA LYS A 30 -7.43 -10.40 0.09
C LYS A 30 -6.56 -11.63 -0.22
N LEU A 31 -7.15 -12.69 -0.75
CA LEU A 31 -6.41 -13.87 -1.22
C LEU A 31 -5.43 -13.52 -2.36
N GLN A 32 -5.85 -12.66 -3.30
CA GLN A 32 -4.95 -12.16 -4.34
C GLN A 32 -3.76 -11.41 -3.74
N THR A 33 -4.02 -10.44 -2.88
CA THR A 33 -2.97 -9.63 -2.25
C THR A 33 -1.99 -10.52 -1.48
N TRP A 34 -2.51 -11.48 -0.71
CA TRP A 34 -1.69 -12.42 0.05
C TRP A 34 -0.83 -13.32 -0.85
N SER A 35 -1.41 -13.88 -1.92
CA SER A 35 -0.71 -14.77 -2.86
C SER A 35 0.37 -14.00 -3.65
N ASP A 36 0.03 -12.83 -4.19
CA ASP A 36 0.94 -11.99 -4.97
C ASP A 36 2.14 -11.53 -4.12
N ARG A 37 1.92 -11.15 -2.84
CA ARG A 37 2.98 -10.77 -1.90
C ARG A 37 3.86 -11.95 -1.47
N ARG A 38 3.26 -13.13 -1.29
CA ARG A 38 3.99 -14.35 -0.93
C ARG A 38 4.99 -14.78 -2.00
N VAL A 39 4.58 -14.71 -3.26
CA VAL A 39 5.44 -15.10 -4.39
C VAL A 39 6.53 -14.06 -4.63
N SER A 40 6.22 -12.78 -4.49
CA SER A 40 7.16 -11.70 -4.79
C SER A 40 8.25 -11.49 -3.74
N VAL A 41 8.02 -11.87 -2.47
CA VAL A 41 8.92 -11.50 -1.37
C VAL A 41 9.12 -12.65 -0.37
N GLN A 42 10.31 -13.25 -0.33
CA GLN A 42 10.61 -14.30 0.66
C GLN A 42 10.51 -13.82 2.12
N SER A 43 10.80 -12.54 2.39
CA SER A 43 10.67 -11.96 3.73
C SER A 43 9.22 -11.73 4.16
N TYR A 44 8.26 -11.71 3.21
CA TYR A 44 6.84 -11.48 3.51
C TYR A 44 6.31 -12.53 4.48
N MET A 45 6.66 -13.81 4.30
CA MET A 45 6.22 -14.90 5.18
C MET A 45 6.67 -14.75 6.65
N LYS A 46 7.64 -13.86 6.93
CA LYS A 46 8.13 -13.55 8.29
C LYS A 46 7.74 -12.13 8.72
N SER A 47 6.93 -11.45 7.92
CA SER A 47 6.53 -10.06 8.14
C SER A 47 5.22 -10.01 8.92
N ARG A 48 5.04 -8.90 9.64
CA ARG A 48 3.79 -8.58 10.30
C ARG A 48 2.62 -8.41 9.30
N GLN A 49 2.91 -7.94 8.09
CA GLN A 49 1.90 -7.78 7.05
C GLN A 49 1.29 -9.14 6.66
N HIS A 50 2.10 -10.19 6.61
CA HIS A 50 1.60 -11.55 6.39
C HIS A 50 0.64 -11.99 7.48
N ASP A 51 1.00 -11.76 8.77
CA ASP A 51 0.12 -12.10 9.89
C ASP A 51 -1.23 -11.35 9.81
N GLU A 52 -1.19 -10.08 9.39
CA GLU A 52 -2.38 -9.25 9.21
C GLU A 52 -3.24 -9.73 8.02
N ASP A 53 -2.63 -10.06 6.88
CA ASP A 53 -3.35 -10.58 5.71
C ASP A 53 -3.99 -11.95 6.01
N VAL A 54 -3.29 -12.84 6.72
CA VAL A 54 -3.82 -14.14 7.17
C VAL A 54 -5.00 -13.95 8.13
N LYS A 55 -4.86 -13.01 9.07
CA LYS A 55 -5.93 -12.68 10.02
C LYS A 55 -7.17 -12.15 9.31
N ASP A 56 -7.00 -11.21 8.38
CA ASP A 56 -8.10 -10.63 7.62
C ASP A 56 -8.85 -11.69 6.80
N ILE A 57 -8.12 -12.61 6.15
CA ILE A 57 -8.71 -13.74 5.40
C ILE A 57 -9.50 -14.64 6.36
N ARG A 58 -8.97 -14.96 7.54
CA ARG A 58 -9.69 -15.76 8.55
C ARG A 58 -10.96 -15.07 9.06
N GLU A 59 -10.90 -13.76 9.32
CA GLU A 59 -12.07 -12.99 9.77
C GLU A 59 -13.14 -12.93 8.68
N LEU A 60 -12.78 -12.64 7.43
CA LEU A 60 -13.71 -12.67 6.30
C LEU A 60 -14.36 -14.05 6.14
N LEU A 61 -13.58 -15.12 6.28
CA LEU A 61 -14.07 -16.49 6.15
C LEU A 61 -15.09 -16.82 7.27
N ALA A 62 -14.79 -16.39 8.49
CA ALA A 62 -15.69 -16.53 9.63
C ALA A 62 -16.99 -15.75 9.43
N ILE A 63 -16.93 -14.53 8.88
CA ILE A 63 -18.12 -13.71 8.59
C ILE A 63 -18.98 -14.37 7.51
N ILE A 64 -18.37 -14.81 6.40
CA ILE A 64 -19.08 -15.51 5.30
C ILE A 64 -19.78 -16.75 5.86
N ARG A 65 -19.07 -17.57 6.64
CA ARG A 65 -19.63 -18.74 7.31
C ARG A 65 -20.79 -18.37 8.25
N GLY A 66 -20.60 -17.36 9.08
CA GLY A 66 -21.60 -16.93 10.07
C GLY A 66 -22.90 -16.42 9.45
N ARG A 67 -22.84 -15.91 8.21
CA ARG A 67 -24.03 -15.49 7.44
C ARG A 67 -24.71 -16.64 6.68
N GLY A 68 -24.23 -17.89 6.83
CA GLY A 68 -24.66 -19.00 5.97
C GLY A 68 -24.28 -18.77 4.51
N GLY A 69 -23.27 -17.92 4.26
CA GLY A 69 -22.78 -17.62 2.94
C GLY A 69 -22.16 -18.87 2.31
N ASP A 70 -22.71 -19.25 1.17
CA ASP A 70 -22.22 -20.39 0.41
C ASP A 70 -21.51 -19.87 -0.85
N LEU A 71 -20.18 -19.95 -0.85
CA LEU A 71 -19.32 -19.63 -2.00
C LEU A 71 -19.51 -20.61 -3.17
N SER A 72 -20.20 -21.73 -2.96
CA SER A 72 -20.63 -22.62 -4.04
C SER A 72 -21.95 -22.20 -4.69
N THR A 73 -22.67 -21.22 -4.13
CA THR A 73 -23.96 -20.79 -4.71
C THR A 73 -23.75 -20.15 -6.07
N LYS A 74 -24.49 -20.71 -7.02
CA LYS A 74 -24.60 -20.27 -8.41
C LYS A 74 -24.84 -18.75 -8.50
N GLY A 75 -25.72 -18.20 -7.65
CA GLY A 75 -26.10 -16.79 -7.67
C GLY A 75 -24.99 -15.81 -7.28
N LEU A 76 -23.94 -16.27 -6.58
CA LEU A 76 -22.86 -15.43 -6.06
C LEU A 76 -21.69 -15.33 -7.05
N LEU A 77 -21.47 -16.39 -7.82
CA LEU A 77 -20.43 -16.48 -8.86
C LEU A 77 -20.97 -16.26 -10.29
N GLU A 78 -22.28 -16.15 -10.47
CA GLU A 78 -22.91 -16.08 -11.80
C GLU A 78 -22.47 -14.87 -12.62
N TRP A 79 -22.30 -13.72 -11.98
CA TRP A 79 -21.95 -12.45 -12.62
C TRP A 79 -20.44 -12.22 -12.73
N LEU A 80 -19.62 -13.03 -12.05
CA LEU A 80 -18.17 -12.90 -12.11
C LEU A 80 -17.59 -13.52 -13.39
N PRO A 81 -16.55 -12.92 -13.98
CA PRO A 81 -15.77 -13.56 -15.02
C PRO A 81 -15.25 -14.91 -14.51
N LEU A 82 -15.43 -15.95 -15.31
CA LEU A 82 -15.06 -17.31 -14.91
C LEU A 82 -13.56 -17.43 -14.58
N THR A 83 -12.72 -16.69 -15.31
CA THR A 83 -11.28 -16.56 -15.05
C THR A 83 -10.98 -16.01 -13.64
N ALA A 84 -11.74 -15.02 -13.18
CA ALA A 84 -11.59 -14.46 -11.84
C ALA A 84 -12.00 -15.48 -10.76
N VAL A 85 -13.07 -16.24 -11.01
CA VAL A 85 -13.52 -17.32 -10.10
C VAL A 85 -12.46 -18.41 -10.00
N TYR A 86 -11.90 -18.87 -11.12
CA TYR A 86 -10.83 -19.88 -11.10
C TYR A 86 -9.57 -19.38 -10.39
N ALA A 87 -9.13 -18.16 -10.66
CA ALA A 87 -7.98 -17.56 -9.99
C ALA A 87 -8.23 -17.48 -8.47
N ALA A 88 -9.43 -17.11 -8.04
CA ALA A 88 -9.81 -17.09 -6.64
C ALA A 88 -9.80 -18.49 -6.01
N LEU A 89 -10.38 -19.49 -6.67
CA LEU A 89 -10.39 -20.88 -6.19
C LEU A 89 -8.97 -21.44 -6.05
N GLY A 90 -8.09 -21.18 -7.03
CA GLY A 90 -6.67 -21.59 -6.94
C GLY A 90 -5.98 -21.01 -5.71
N ARG A 91 -6.21 -19.72 -5.43
CA ARG A 91 -5.66 -19.04 -4.24
C ARG A 91 -6.30 -19.50 -2.93
N MET A 92 -7.58 -19.88 -2.93
CA MET A 92 -8.23 -20.50 -1.77
C MET A 92 -7.59 -21.85 -1.42
N THR A 93 -7.39 -22.70 -2.43
CA THR A 93 -6.69 -23.98 -2.27
C THR A 93 -5.27 -23.77 -1.74
N GLU A 94 -4.54 -22.83 -2.34
CA GLU A 94 -3.20 -22.45 -1.89
C GLU A 94 -3.21 -21.98 -0.42
N PHE A 95 -4.11 -21.07 -0.06
CA PHE A 95 -4.22 -20.55 1.30
C PHE A 95 -4.55 -21.66 2.31
N ALA A 96 -5.55 -22.50 2.01
CA ALA A 96 -5.93 -23.58 2.90
C ALA A 96 -4.84 -24.66 3.05
N HIS A 97 -4.03 -24.88 2.00
CA HIS A 97 -2.86 -25.74 2.10
C HIS A 97 -1.80 -25.18 3.08
N ASN A 98 -1.58 -23.86 3.07
CA ASN A 98 -0.66 -23.20 3.99
C ASN A 98 -1.24 -23.07 5.43
N PHE A 99 -2.57 -23.04 5.56
CA PHE A 99 -3.28 -22.90 6.84
C PHE A 99 -4.36 -23.99 7.01
N PRO A 100 -3.97 -25.25 7.30
CA PRO A 100 -4.89 -26.38 7.36
C PRO A 100 -6.01 -26.23 8.39
N ASP A 101 -5.79 -25.42 9.43
CA ASP A 101 -6.80 -25.10 10.44
C ASP A 101 -8.03 -24.38 9.86
N THR A 102 -7.89 -23.79 8.67
CA THR A 102 -8.98 -23.10 7.97
C THR A 102 -9.81 -24.03 7.07
N GLU A 103 -9.36 -25.26 6.81
CA GLU A 103 -9.95 -26.17 5.83
C GLU A 103 -11.43 -26.46 6.11
N THR A 104 -11.78 -26.73 7.37
CA THR A 104 -13.18 -26.96 7.78
C THR A 104 -14.07 -25.77 7.44
N ASN A 105 -13.58 -24.54 7.63
CA ASN A 105 -14.35 -23.34 7.30
C ASN A 105 -14.57 -23.23 5.79
N TRP A 106 -13.54 -23.49 4.99
CA TRP A 106 -13.64 -23.51 3.53
C TRP A 106 -14.61 -24.57 3.00
N ARG A 107 -14.69 -25.74 3.65
CA ARG A 107 -15.70 -26.77 3.33
C ARG A 107 -17.12 -26.30 3.67
N VAL A 108 -17.31 -25.68 4.83
CA VAL A 108 -18.62 -25.19 5.27
C VAL A 108 -19.17 -24.11 4.33
N VAL A 109 -18.32 -23.19 3.88
CA VAL A 109 -18.73 -22.16 2.90
C VAL A 109 -18.79 -22.69 1.47
N GLY A 110 -18.69 -24.01 1.24
CA GLY A 110 -18.82 -24.62 -0.09
C GLY A 110 -17.63 -24.45 -1.02
N ALA A 111 -16.56 -23.75 -0.64
CA ALA A 111 -15.40 -23.51 -1.50
C ALA A 111 -14.57 -24.77 -1.78
N MET A 112 -14.50 -25.70 -0.83
CA MET A 112 -13.65 -26.91 -0.90
C MET A 112 -14.31 -28.13 -1.52
N LYS A 113 -15.62 -28.10 -1.85
CA LYS A 113 -16.28 -29.21 -2.56
C LYS A 113 -15.60 -29.53 -3.91
N PHE A 114 -14.83 -28.58 -4.45
CA PHE A 114 -14.09 -28.69 -5.70
C PHE A 114 -12.67 -29.26 -5.56
N VAL A 115 -12.11 -29.32 -4.35
CA VAL A 115 -10.67 -29.55 -4.12
C VAL A 115 -10.38 -30.94 -3.55
N SER A 116 -11.24 -31.47 -2.67
CA SER A 116 -11.03 -32.77 -2.01
C SER A 116 -11.47 -33.99 -2.84
N GLY A 117 -11.69 -33.82 -4.15
CA GLY A 117 -12.09 -34.87 -5.07
C GLY A 117 -11.53 -34.62 -6.46
N ALA A 118 -10.20 -34.62 -6.58
CA ALA A 118 -9.46 -34.21 -7.79
C ALA A 118 -9.81 -35.00 -9.08
N GLU A 119 -10.58 -36.09 -9.00
CA GLU A 119 -11.09 -36.82 -10.17
C GLU A 119 -12.63 -36.79 -10.34
N ARG A 120 -13.40 -36.57 -9.27
CA ARG A 120 -14.88 -36.57 -9.30
C ARG A 120 -15.48 -35.17 -9.26
N GLY A 121 -14.94 -34.27 -8.43
CA GLY A 121 -15.40 -32.88 -8.34
C GLY A 121 -15.05 -32.04 -9.57
N THR A 122 -13.91 -32.35 -10.20
CA THR A 122 -13.55 -31.83 -11.53
C THR A 122 -14.53 -32.30 -12.60
N ARG A 123 -15.01 -33.56 -12.57
CA ARG A 123 -16.04 -34.02 -13.53
C ARG A 123 -17.40 -33.35 -13.32
N ASP A 124 -17.86 -33.20 -12.08
CA ASP A 124 -19.15 -32.55 -11.80
C ASP A 124 -19.13 -31.05 -12.13
N PHE A 125 -18.01 -30.37 -11.81
CA PHE A 125 -17.82 -28.97 -12.18
C PHE A 125 -17.56 -28.80 -13.67
N MET A 126 -16.82 -29.71 -14.33
CA MET A 126 -16.63 -29.72 -15.78
C MET A 126 -17.91 -30.08 -16.53
N SER A 127 -18.80 -30.89 -15.95
CA SER A 127 -20.15 -31.18 -16.47
C SER A 127 -21.05 -29.96 -16.36
N PHE A 128 -20.99 -29.24 -15.24
CA PHE A 128 -21.62 -27.92 -15.09
C PHE A 128 -21.03 -26.88 -16.06
N PHE A 129 -19.71 -26.86 -16.24
CA PHE A 129 -18.99 -26.02 -17.19
C PHE A 129 -19.39 -26.35 -18.62
N TRP A 130 -19.43 -27.63 -19.01
CA TRP A 130 -19.93 -28.04 -20.32
C TRP A 130 -21.39 -27.65 -20.48
N THR A 131 -22.22 -27.75 -19.45
CA THR A 131 -23.61 -27.28 -19.53
C THR A 131 -23.70 -25.76 -19.71
N ARG A 132 -22.79 -24.97 -19.10
CA ARG A 132 -22.76 -23.49 -19.20
C ARG A 132 -22.13 -23.01 -20.50
N VAL A 133 -21.05 -23.64 -20.93
CA VAL A 133 -20.41 -23.46 -22.24
C VAL A 133 -21.41 -23.88 -23.29
N SER A 134 -21.96 -25.10 -23.30
CA SER A 134 -22.99 -25.52 -24.26
C SER A 134 -24.24 -24.66 -24.26
N LYS A 135 -24.67 -24.03 -23.15
CA LYS A 135 -25.80 -23.07 -23.16
C LYS A 135 -25.44 -21.69 -23.73
N ARG A 136 -24.22 -21.19 -23.48
CA ARG A 136 -23.74 -19.92 -24.06
C ARG A 136 -23.28 -20.09 -25.50
N VAL A 137 -22.71 -21.23 -25.81
CA VAL A 137 -22.33 -21.71 -27.13
C VAL A 137 -23.58 -22.05 -27.93
N ALA A 138 -24.63 -22.69 -27.41
CA ALA A 138 -25.91 -22.81 -28.14
C ALA A 138 -26.60 -21.45 -28.40
N SER A 139 -26.28 -20.41 -27.63
CA SER A 139 -26.74 -19.02 -27.87
C SER A 139 -25.82 -18.22 -28.79
N ALA A 140 -24.60 -18.69 -29.10
CA ALA A 140 -23.59 -17.98 -29.88
C ALA A 140 -23.15 -18.74 -31.16
N GLU A 141 -23.25 -20.06 -31.18
CA GLU A 141 -23.05 -21.00 -32.29
C GLU A 141 -24.39 -21.35 -32.99
N ALA A 142 -25.25 -20.34 -33.16
CA ALA A 142 -25.96 -20.18 -34.43
C ALA A 142 -24.99 -19.76 -35.55
N GLN A 143 -23.70 -19.54 -35.26
CA GLN A 143 -22.63 -19.31 -36.25
C GLN A 143 -21.35 -20.09 -35.89
N ARG A 144 -21.17 -21.19 -36.63
CA ARG A 144 -19.92 -21.90 -37.02
C ARG A 144 -19.13 -22.71 -35.98
N CYS A 145 -19.07 -24.02 -36.25
CA CYS A 145 -18.18 -25.03 -35.69
C CYS A 145 -16.72 -24.95 -36.21
N VAL A 146 -15.75 -25.44 -35.43
CA VAL A 146 -14.79 -26.55 -35.75
C VAL A 146 -13.93 -26.89 -34.50
N VAL A 147 -13.64 -28.19 -34.34
CA VAL A 147 -13.03 -28.95 -33.23
C VAL A 147 -11.49 -29.06 -33.34
N VAL A 148 -10.71 -29.10 -32.22
CA VAL A 148 -9.56 -30.02 -31.93
C VAL A 148 -9.26 -30.07 -30.40
N GLY A 149 -8.87 -31.26 -29.90
CA GLY A 149 -8.72 -31.69 -28.49
C GLY A 149 -7.38 -31.43 -27.75
N PRO A 150 -7.16 -32.12 -26.61
CA PRO A 150 -6.33 -31.64 -25.49
C PRO A 150 -5.04 -32.45 -25.26
N ASP A 151 -4.09 -31.89 -24.48
CA ASP A 151 -3.23 -32.73 -23.64
C ASP A 151 -2.69 -31.99 -22.40
N ALA A 152 -2.56 -32.72 -21.29
CA ALA A 152 -2.16 -32.23 -19.97
C ALA A 152 -1.37 -33.30 -19.22
N THR A 153 -0.26 -32.94 -18.55
CA THR A 153 0.32 -33.61 -17.35
C THR A 153 1.54 -32.80 -16.87
N ALA A 154 1.52 -32.18 -15.68
CA ALA A 154 1.84 -32.69 -14.33
C ALA A 154 3.33 -32.57 -13.94
N HIS A 155 3.77 -32.58 -12.67
CA HIS A 155 3.40 -31.93 -11.40
C HIS A 155 4.52 -32.35 -10.40
N LEU A 156 4.83 -31.48 -9.43
CA LEU A 156 5.26 -31.76 -8.04
C LEU A 156 6.61 -32.42 -7.72
N SER A 157 7.41 -31.71 -6.91
CA SER A 157 8.10 -32.26 -5.72
C SER A 157 8.58 -31.12 -4.82
N LEU A 158 7.88 -30.81 -3.71
CA LEU A 158 8.48 -30.34 -2.43
C LEU A 158 7.39 -30.09 -1.35
N VAL A 159 7.02 -31.14 -0.60
CA VAL A 159 6.31 -31.00 0.68
C VAL A 159 7.09 -31.83 1.68
N LEU A 160 7.90 -31.16 2.51
CA LEU A 160 8.35 -31.64 3.82
C LEU A 160 9.24 -30.56 4.44
N TYR A 161 8.64 -29.56 5.10
CA TYR A 161 9.22 -28.98 6.31
C TYR A 161 8.24 -28.01 7.01
N LEU A 162 8.24 -28.11 8.35
CA LEU A 162 7.78 -27.14 9.36
C LEU A 162 6.39 -27.34 10.00
N SER A 163 6.48 -27.69 11.28
CA SER A 163 5.43 -27.68 12.29
C SER A 163 5.92 -26.85 13.50
N LYS A 164 4.97 -26.12 14.10
CA LYS A 164 4.91 -25.48 15.43
C LYS A 164 5.54 -24.09 15.65
N ALA A 165 4.66 -23.11 15.87
CA ALA A 165 4.88 -22.01 16.82
C ALA A 165 3.55 -21.59 17.48
N ALA A 166 3.64 -21.27 18.77
CA ALA A 166 2.54 -21.00 19.70
C ALA A 166 1.92 -19.60 19.56
N VAL A 167 0.65 -19.48 19.94
CA VAL A 167 -0.18 -18.26 19.90
C VAL A 167 0.21 -17.29 21.02
N VAL A 168 0.62 -16.07 20.65
CA VAL A 168 0.81 -14.92 21.57
C VAL A 168 -0.45 -14.03 21.50
N PRO A 169 -1.01 -13.55 22.63
CA PRO A 169 -2.19 -12.69 22.61
C PRO A 169 -1.91 -11.32 21.94
N PRO A 170 -2.90 -10.76 21.19
CA PRO A 170 -2.67 -9.63 20.31
C PRO A 170 -2.45 -8.31 21.08
N ALA A 171 -1.33 -7.66 20.80
CA ALA A 171 -1.06 -6.30 21.27
C ALA A 171 -2.14 -5.34 20.77
N VAL A 172 -2.77 -4.60 21.70
CA VAL A 172 -3.87 -3.69 21.39
C VAL A 172 -3.36 -2.44 20.67
N MET A 173 -3.43 -2.43 19.34
CA MET A 173 -3.03 -1.30 18.51
C MET A 173 -3.86 -0.04 18.78
N ARG A 174 -3.21 1.13 18.71
CA ARG A 174 -3.85 2.44 18.67
C ARG A 174 -4.31 2.72 17.22
N SER A 175 -5.50 3.30 17.05
CA SER A 175 -5.98 3.69 15.71
C SER A 175 -5.09 4.80 15.14
N PRO A 176 -4.55 4.63 13.91
CA PRO A 176 -3.73 5.65 13.26
C PRO A 176 -4.54 6.93 12.98
N PRO A 177 -3.89 8.07 12.71
CA PRO A 177 -4.54 9.25 12.16
C PRO A 177 -5.27 8.91 10.86
N THR A 178 -6.41 9.55 10.62
CA THR A 178 -7.10 9.54 9.33
C THR A 178 -6.43 10.54 8.39
N TYR A 179 -6.64 10.39 7.08
CA TYR A 179 -6.11 11.33 6.10
C TYR A 179 -6.62 12.77 6.31
N GLY A 180 -7.90 12.94 6.70
CA GLY A 180 -8.46 14.25 7.04
C GLY A 180 -7.74 14.90 8.22
N GLU A 181 -7.55 14.14 9.30
CA GLU A 181 -6.79 14.61 10.47
C GLU A 181 -5.34 15.00 10.10
N ILE A 182 -4.69 14.25 9.21
CA ILE A 182 -3.34 14.59 8.73
C ILE A 182 -3.35 15.93 7.98
N CYS A 183 -4.33 16.14 7.09
CA CYS A 183 -4.46 17.40 6.35
C CYS A 183 -4.75 18.58 7.29
N ASP A 184 -5.60 18.38 8.29
CA ASP A 184 -5.92 19.42 9.28
C ASP A 184 -4.69 19.82 10.09
N ILE A 185 -3.89 18.84 10.54
CA ILE A 185 -2.63 19.08 11.27
C ILE A 185 -1.64 19.82 10.39
N ALA A 186 -1.47 19.36 9.14
CA ALA A 186 -0.59 19.98 8.16
C ALA A 186 -0.98 21.44 7.90
N ASN A 187 -2.28 21.70 7.65
CA ASN A 187 -2.80 23.05 7.43
C ASN A 187 -2.51 23.96 8.63
N ARG A 188 -2.78 23.47 9.85
CA ARG A 188 -2.53 24.25 11.07
C ARG A 188 -1.06 24.59 11.25
N ALA A 189 -0.16 23.63 11.01
CA ALA A 189 1.28 23.88 11.07
C ALA A 189 1.75 24.89 10.01
N VAL A 190 1.25 24.78 8.77
CA VAL A 190 1.55 25.71 7.67
C VAL A 190 1.08 27.13 8.00
N THR A 191 -0.14 27.29 8.54
CA THR A 191 -0.68 28.59 8.97
C THR A 191 0.22 29.24 10.02
N ILE A 192 0.59 28.51 11.08
CA ILE A 192 1.44 29.04 12.14
C ILE A 192 2.80 29.48 11.61
N PHE A 193 3.44 28.66 10.76
CA PHE A 193 4.71 29.06 10.15
C PHE A 193 4.56 30.30 9.28
N THR A 194 3.49 30.39 8.48
CA THR A 194 3.21 31.55 7.62
C THR A 194 3.02 32.82 8.46
N GLU A 195 2.27 32.75 9.55
CA GLU A 195 2.05 33.87 10.49
C GLU A 195 3.35 34.30 11.17
N CYS A 196 4.27 33.36 11.41
CA CYS A 196 5.62 33.64 11.92
C CYS A 196 6.60 34.12 10.83
N GLY A 197 6.15 34.35 9.59
CA GLY A 197 6.98 34.81 8.49
C GLY A 197 7.85 33.71 7.84
N TYR A 198 7.58 32.44 8.13
CA TYR A 198 8.25 31.30 7.51
C TYR A 198 7.41 30.71 6.39
N GLN A 199 8.06 30.45 5.26
CA GLN A 199 7.49 29.56 4.25
C GLN A 199 7.88 28.12 4.56
N CYS A 200 7.00 27.20 4.24
CA CYS A 200 7.27 25.77 4.38
C CYS A 200 6.54 24.98 3.31
N CYS A 201 6.91 23.73 3.15
CA CYS A 201 6.19 22.79 2.30
C CYS A 201 6.18 21.40 2.94
N LEU A 202 5.13 20.64 2.67
CA LEU A 202 5.01 19.25 3.09
C LEU A 202 5.95 18.38 2.25
N PHE A 203 6.60 17.42 2.90
CA PHE A 203 7.35 16.37 2.22
C PHE A 203 6.93 15.00 2.75
N GLY A 204 7.71 13.96 2.48
CA GLY A 204 7.49 12.65 3.07
C GLY A 204 6.15 12.02 2.68
N SER A 205 5.58 11.22 3.57
CA SER A 205 4.38 10.43 3.25
C SER A 205 3.13 11.28 3.05
N THR A 206 3.01 12.40 3.75
CA THR A 206 1.89 13.33 3.60
C THR A 206 1.88 13.98 2.21
N ALA A 207 3.05 14.42 1.72
CA ALA A 207 3.14 14.97 0.37
C ALA A 207 2.84 13.92 -0.71
N CYS A 208 3.31 12.68 -0.54
CA CYS A 208 2.97 11.57 -1.45
C CYS A 208 1.46 11.38 -1.59
N ALA A 209 0.75 11.31 -0.46
CA ALA A 209 -0.69 11.14 -0.46
C ALA A 209 -1.43 12.34 -1.09
N LEU A 210 -0.90 13.55 -0.96
CA LEU A 210 -1.43 14.75 -1.64
C LEU A 210 -1.26 14.70 -3.17
N TYR A 211 -0.20 14.05 -3.67
CA TYR A 211 -0.02 13.77 -5.10
C TYR A 211 -0.86 12.59 -5.62
N GLY A 212 -1.53 11.85 -4.73
CA GLY A 212 -2.42 10.75 -5.11
C GLY A 212 -1.89 9.36 -4.79
N VAL A 213 -0.76 9.23 -4.08
CA VAL A 213 -0.31 7.93 -3.58
C VAL A 213 -1.38 7.33 -2.66
N THR A 214 -1.71 6.06 -2.87
CA THR A 214 -2.90 5.43 -2.27
C THR A 214 -2.81 5.25 -0.74
N ARG A 215 -1.59 5.19 -0.21
CA ARG A 215 -1.32 4.94 1.20
C ARG A 215 -1.66 6.14 2.08
N CYS A 216 -2.33 5.88 3.21
CA CYS A 216 -2.54 6.91 4.23
C CYS A 216 -1.24 7.19 5.02
N PRO A 217 -0.82 8.46 5.16
CA PRO A 217 0.29 8.85 6.03
C PRO A 217 -0.06 8.66 7.50
N ASN A 218 0.96 8.47 8.34
CA ASN A 218 0.80 8.33 9.80
C ASN A 218 1.37 9.53 10.58
N ASP A 219 2.06 10.41 9.87
CA ASP A 219 2.81 11.55 10.37
C ASP A 219 2.79 12.69 9.35
N VAL A 220 3.01 13.91 9.85
CA VAL A 220 3.14 15.13 9.04
C VAL A 220 4.61 15.50 8.99
N ASP A 221 5.16 15.55 7.78
CA ASP A 221 6.55 15.87 7.50
C ASP A 221 6.61 17.25 6.81
N LEU A 222 7.32 18.23 7.39
CA LEU A 222 7.44 19.59 6.88
C LEU A 222 8.90 19.98 6.68
N VAL A 223 9.19 20.68 5.58
CA VAL A 223 10.43 21.42 5.35
C VAL A 223 10.11 22.89 5.49
N VAL A 224 10.69 23.54 6.50
CA VAL A 224 10.60 24.99 6.69
C VAL A 224 11.76 25.64 5.93
N LEU A 225 11.43 26.54 5.00
CA LEU A 225 12.39 27.26 4.14
C LEU A 225 13.05 28.41 4.92
N ALA A 226 13.69 28.04 6.03
CA ALA A 226 14.45 28.94 6.89
C ALA A 226 15.94 28.94 6.49
N THR A 227 16.71 29.85 7.08
CA THR A 227 18.17 29.84 6.89
C THR A 227 18.78 28.55 7.48
N PRO A 228 19.88 28.03 6.92
CA PRO A 228 20.47 26.74 7.34
C PRO A 228 20.82 26.65 8.84
N ASN A 229 21.08 27.79 9.48
CA ASN A 229 21.43 27.85 10.91
C ASN A 229 20.20 27.91 11.83
N THR A 230 18.98 27.90 11.28
CA THR A 230 17.75 27.93 12.06
C THR A 230 17.57 26.61 12.79
N SER A 231 17.52 26.67 14.12
CA SER A 231 17.30 25.49 14.96
C SER A 231 15.93 24.88 14.73
N THR A 232 15.86 23.58 14.45
CA THR A 232 14.58 22.86 14.37
C THR A 232 13.85 22.80 15.70
N GLU A 233 14.56 22.85 16.84
CA GLU A 233 13.92 22.93 18.15
C GLU A 233 13.22 24.28 18.37
N TYR A 234 13.80 25.36 17.85
CA TYR A 234 13.14 26.67 17.84
C TYR A 234 11.88 26.65 16.97
N LEU A 235 11.95 26.07 15.76
CA LEU A 235 10.79 25.96 14.87
C LEU A 235 9.66 25.11 15.48
N LYS A 236 9.99 24.02 16.18
CA LYS A 236 8.99 23.24 16.92
C LYS A 236 8.37 24.05 18.07
N GLN A 237 9.14 24.93 18.71
CA GLN A 237 8.63 25.77 19.80
C GLN A 237 7.62 26.79 19.30
N LEU A 238 7.78 27.33 18.08
CA LEU A 238 6.76 28.19 17.45
C LEU A 238 5.40 27.49 17.39
N LEU A 239 5.37 26.23 16.94
CA LEU A 239 4.14 25.43 16.86
C LEU A 239 3.48 25.18 18.23
N VAL A 240 4.28 25.07 19.29
CA VAL A 240 3.81 24.82 20.67
C VAL A 240 3.35 26.09 21.39
N ASN A 241 3.91 27.25 21.03
CA ASN A 241 3.57 28.52 21.66
C ASN A 241 2.18 29.02 21.28
N GLU A 242 1.67 28.60 20.13
CA GLU A 242 0.30 28.90 19.72
C GLU A 242 -0.72 28.07 20.52
N PRO A 243 -1.95 28.59 20.79
CA PRO A 243 -2.98 27.94 21.60
C PRO A 243 -3.61 26.74 20.88
N ASN A 244 -2.80 25.71 20.67
CA ASN A 244 -3.06 24.56 19.81
C ASN A 244 -2.69 23.25 20.50
N ASP A 245 -2.99 22.14 19.84
CA ASP A 245 -2.80 20.78 20.34
C ASP A 245 -1.37 20.22 20.15
N PHE A 246 -0.42 21.07 19.75
CA PHE A 246 1.00 20.70 19.58
C PHE A 246 1.71 20.59 20.93
N TYR A 247 2.58 19.59 21.07
CA TYR A 247 3.38 19.41 22.28
C TYR A 247 4.68 18.65 22.01
N LEU A 248 5.71 18.93 22.81
CA LEU A 248 7.01 18.29 22.73
C LEU A 248 7.14 17.12 23.71
N VAL A 249 7.80 16.05 23.28
CA VAL A 249 8.15 14.89 24.11
C VAL A 249 9.65 14.62 23.99
N PRO A 250 10.39 14.43 25.09
CA PRO A 250 11.81 14.06 25.03
C PRO A 250 12.06 12.82 24.18
N SER A 251 13.17 12.79 23.44
CA SER A 251 13.55 11.61 22.66
C SER A 251 13.79 10.39 23.57
N LYS A 252 13.49 9.20 23.06
CA LYS A 252 13.79 7.94 23.74
C LYS A 252 15.25 7.50 23.56
N LYS A 253 15.96 8.07 22.58
CA LYS A 253 17.35 7.73 22.34
C LYS A 253 18.19 8.31 23.48
N ARG A 254 18.96 7.46 24.15
CA ARG A 254 19.93 7.90 25.17
C ARG A 254 20.85 8.95 24.53
N ASP A 255 21.08 10.05 25.24
CA ASP A 255 21.94 11.16 24.82
C ASP A 255 21.41 12.04 23.68
N ALA A 256 20.19 11.81 23.20
CA ALA A 256 19.55 12.75 22.27
C ALA A 256 18.99 13.96 23.02
N ASN A 257 19.47 15.15 22.65
CA ASN A 257 19.00 16.43 23.19
C ASN A 257 17.76 17.00 22.45
N TYR A 258 17.36 16.38 21.34
CA TYR A 258 16.19 16.81 20.56
C TYR A 258 14.88 16.32 21.18
N LYS A 259 13.80 17.07 20.94
CA LYS A 259 12.44 16.68 21.31
C LYS A 259 11.63 16.28 20.07
N VAL A 260 10.73 15.33 20.26
CA VAL A 260 9.79 14.88 19.22
C VAL A 260 8.52 15.71 19.36
N LEU A 261 8.11 16.36 18.27
CA LEU A 261 6.87 17.11 18.21
C LEU A 261 5.70 16.18 17.89
N TRP A 262 4.62 16.33 18.65
CA TRP A 262 3.38 15.59 18.50
C TRP A 262 2.20 16.55 18.44
N TYR A 263 1.15 16.15 17.73
CA TYR A 263 -0.16 16.80 17.74
C TYR A 263 -1.17 15.89 18.44
N ARG A 264 -1.99 16.45 19.33
CA ARG A 264 -3.03 15.71 20.05
C ARG A 264 -4.26 15.55 19.16
N LEU A 265 -4.68 14.30 18.94
CA LEU A 265 -5.89 14.01 18.19
C LEU A 265 -7.07 13.76 19.16
N PRO A 266 -8.32 14.01 18.70
CA PRO A 266 -9.50 13.60 19.44
C PRO A 266 -9.43 12.12 19.86
N PRO A 267 -9.89 11.78 21.08
CA PRO A 267 -9.91 10.39 21.54
C PRO A 267 -10.68 9.51 20.56
N GLY A 268 -10.17 8.30 20.28
CA GLY A 268 -10.90 7.33 19.49
C GLY A 268 -12.11 6.75 20.23
N ALA A 269 -12.88 5.87 19.57
CA ALA A 269 -14.11 5.27 20.10
C ALA A 269 -14.01 4.58 21.48
N ARG A 270 -12.80 4.27 21.96
CA ARG A 270 -12.54 3.68 23.29
C ARG A 270 -11.96 4.67 24.30
N GLY A 271 -12.10 5.98 24.06
CA GLY A 271 -11.50 7.04 24.88
C GLY A 271 -9.97 7.07 24.88
N LYS A 272 -9.31 6.28 24.01
CA LYS A 272 -7.85 6.21 23.96
C LYS A 272 -7.29 7.49 23.36
N LYS A 273 -6.31 8.09 24.06
CA LYS A 273 -5.53 9.23 23.57
C LYS A 273 -4.84 8.84 22.26
N ARG A 274 -5.18 9.58 21.19
CA ARG A 274 -4.54 9.48 19.87
C ARG A 274 -3.60 10.67 19.70
N LYS A 275 -2.61 10.49 18.84
CA LYS A 275 -1.60 11.51 18.56
C LYS A 275 -1.00 11.27 17.18
N CYS A 276 -0.58 12.35 16.54
CA CYS A 276 0.13 12.33 15.27
C CYS A 276 1.53 12.87 15.49
N LYS A 277 2.55 12.24 14.90
CA LYS A 277 3.91 12.79 14.91
C LYS A 277 3.99 13.91 13.88
N VAL A 278 4.74 14.96 14.19
CA VAL A 278 5.00 16.07 13.26
C VAL A 278 6.51 16.28 13.21
N ASP A 279 7.12 16.05 12.06
CA ASP A 279 8.54 16.24 11.84
C ASP A 279 8.78 17.56 11.12
N VAL A 280 9.64 18.39 11.71
CA VAL A 280 10.01 19.71 11.19
C VAL A 280 11.49 19.66 10.84
N LEU A 281 11.78 19.80 9.55
CA LEU A 281 13.13 19.84 9.00
C LEU A 281 13.39 21.18 8.31
N VAL A 282 14.66 21.41 8.00
CA VAL A 282 15.13 22.55 7.20
C VAL A 282 16.02 22.04 6.06
N PRO A 283 16.21 22.80 4.97
CA PRO A 283 17.14 22.45 3.91
C PRO A 283 18.54 22.10 4.44
N GLY A 284 19.22 21.16 3.78
CA GLY A 284 20.51 20.61 4.19
C GLY A 284 20.40 19.45 5.19
N MET A 285 19.32 19.35 5.96
CA MET A 285 19.07 18.16 6.77
C MET A 285 18.64 17.00 5.87
N LEU A 286 19.22 15.81 6.07
CA LEU A 286 18.93 14.61 5.27
C LEU A 286 19.11 14.82 3.75
N ASN A 287 20.02 15.72 3.35
CA ASN A 287 20.24 16.14 1.96
C ASN A 287 19.00 16.76 1.29
N ILE A 288 18.08 17.32 2.07
CA ILE A 288 16.91 18.02 1.51
C ILE A 288 17.39 19.29 0.80
N PRO A 289 17.07 19.47 -0.50
CA PRO A 289 17.50 20.66 -1.23
C PRO A 289 16.75 21.91 -0.73
N ALA A 290 17.39 23.07 -0.87
CA ALA A 290 16.74 24.35 -0.60
C ALA A 290 15.76 24.66 -1.74
N VAL A 291 14.45 24.47 -1.49
CA VAL A 291 13.40 24.75 -2.47
C VAL A 291 13.18 26.26 -2.54
N PRO A 292 13.35 26.90 -3.72
CA PRO A 292 12.98 28.30 -3.87
C PRO A 292 11.48 28.47 -3.62
N SER A 293 11.12 29.55 -2.93
CA SER A 293 9.74 29.93 -2.63
C SER A 293 8.81 29.85 -3.84
N ALA A 294 9.28 30.35 -4.98
CA ALA A 294 8.54 30.37 -6.24
C ALA A 294 8.32 28.98 -6.86
N GLN A 295 9.05 27.96 -6.39
CA GLN A 295 9.00 26.60 -6.89
C GLN A 295 8.19 25.69 -5.98
N VAL A 296 7.73 26.16 -4.81
CA VAL A 296 6.83 25.39 -3.95
C VAL A 296 5.56 25.07 -4.71
N ALA A 297 5.24 23.78 -4.84
CA ALA A 297 4.02 23.33 -5.48
C ALA A 297 2.85 23.37 -4.48
N TYR A 298 1.62 23.32 -4.99
CA TYR A 298 0.41 23.30 -4.16
C TYR A 298 -0.49 22.15 -4.56
N ALA A 299 -0.94 21.39 -3.56
CA ALA A 299 -1.92 20.32 -3.72
C ALA A 299 -2.98 20.45 -2.63
N ARG A 300 -4.27 20.53 -3.03
CA ARG A 300 -5.40 20.74 -2.11
C ARG A 300 -5.17 21.93 -1.16
N HIS A 301 -4.67 23.04 -1.71
CA HIS A 301 -4.34 24.28 -0.99
C HIS A 301 -3.21 24.18 0.06
N LEU A 302 -2.53 23.03 0.16
CA LEU A 302 -1.36 22.87 1.01
C LEU A 302 -0.07 23.02 0.19
N PRO A 303 0.94 23.72 0.71
CA PRO A 303 2.25 23.77 0.06
C PRO A 303 2.92 22.40 0.16
N VAL A 304 3.39 21.88 -0.96
CA VAL A 304 4.02 20.56 -1.07
C VAL A 304 5.36 20.68 -1.80
N MET A 305 6.29 19.81 -1.42
CA MET A 305 7.55 19.60 -2.13
C MET A 305 7.24 19.35 -3.62
N PRO A 306 7.98 19.95 -4.56
CA PRO A 306 7.78 19.67 -5.98
C PRO A 306 7.96 18.17 -6.27
N LEU A 307 7.17 17.66 -7.21
CA LEU A 307 7.01 16.21 -7.39
C LEU A 307 8.33 15.48 -7.64
N LEU A 308 9.21 16.02 -8.49
CA LEU A 308 10.48 15.35 -8.78
C LEU A 308 11.42 15.33 -7.58
N PRO A 309 11.74 16.45 -6.89
CA PRO A 309 12.49 16.42 -5.64
C PRO A 309 11.90 15.47 -4.59
N LEU A 310 10.57 15.42 -4.46
CA LEU A 310 9.90 14.47 -3.56
C LEU A 310 10.17 13.01 -3.94
N LEU A 311 10.06 12.67 -5.23
CA LEU A 311 10.38 11.33 -5.75
C LEU A 311 11.85 10.96 -5.46
N LEU A 312 12.79 11.88 -5.69
CA LEU A 312 14.21 11.64 -5.46
C LEU A 312 14.54 11.47 -3.97
N LEU A 313 13.87 12.21 -3.08
CA LEU A 313 13.99 12.03 -1.63
C LEU A 313 13.40 10.69 -1.16
N LYS A 314 12.33 10.21 -1.79
CA LYS A 314 11.78 8.87 -1.51
C LYS A 314 12.73 7.77 -1.96
N LEU A 315 13.36 7.94 -3.11
CA LEU A 315 14.39 7.04 -3.58
C LEU A 315 15.60 7.00 -2.64
N GLN A 316 16.03 8.16 -2.12
CA GLN A 316 17.04 8.21 -1.05
C GLN A 316 16.60 7.44 0.20
N GLY A 317 15.36 7.67 0.67
CA GLY A 317 14.83 6.96 1.83
C GLY A 317 14.82 5.44 1.65
N TRP A 318 14.50 4.96 0.44
CA TRP A 318 14.58 3.55 0.10
C TRP A 318 16.02 3.00 0.24
N THR A 319 17.02 3.64 -0.38
CA THR A 319 18.43 3.23 -0.28
C THR A 319 18.88 3.21 1.19
N ASP A 320 18.64 4.31 1.92
CA ASP A 320 19.02 4.44 3.34
C ASP A 320 18.37 3.35 4.22
N HIS A 321 17.11 3.01 3.95
CA HIS A 321 16.40 1.95 4.68
C HIS A 321 16.89 0.55 4.31
N ARG A 322 17.17 0.28 3.04
CA ARG A 322 17.69 -1.01 2.55
C ARG A 322 19.06 -1.30 3.18
N ASP A 323 19.94 -0.30 3.20
CA ASP A 323 21.33 -0.45 3.60
C ASP A 323 21.53 -0.32 5.13
N SER A 324 20.49 0.04 5.86
CA SER A 324 20.54 0.19 7.31
C SER A 324 20.70 -1.16 8.04
N ASP A 325 21.59 -1.20 9.04
CA ASP A 325 21.75 -2.35 9.95
C ASP A 325 20.53 -2.59 10.86
N ARG A 326 19.68 -1.57 11.03
CA ARG A 326 18.46 -1.68 11.84
C ARG A 326 17.34 -2.40 11.09
N ARG A 327 16.88 -3.51 11.67
CA ARG A 327 15.77 -4.31 11.12
C ARG A 327 14.49 -3.50 10.92
N ASP A 328 14.15 -2.62 11.85
CA ASP A 328 12.93 -1.81 11.76
C ASP A 328 12.99 -0.77 10.64
N PHE A 329 14.18 -0.37 10.20
CA PHE A 329 14.40 0.50 9.04
C PHE A 329 14.33 -0.31 7.75
N ARG A 330 15.00 -1.47 7.68
CA ARG A 330 14.90 -2.37 6.51
C ARG A 330 13.47 -2.80 6.21
N LEU A 331 12.63 -2.97 7.22
CA LEU A 331 11.20 -3.29 7.01
C LEU A 331 10.42 -2.16 6.32
N LYS A 332 10.90 -0.91 6.39
CA LYS A 332 10.26 0.24 5.72
C LYS A 332 10.58 0.33 4.24
N GLN A 333 11.67 -0.29 3.77
CA GLN A 333 12.08 -0.21 2.36
C GLN A 333 10.95 -0.59 1.40
N HIS A 334 10.10 -1.56 1.77
CA HIS A 334 8.98 -2.01 0.92
C HIS A 334 7.93 -0.91 0.75
N VAL A 335 7.69 -0.12 1.80
CA VAL A 335 6.80 1.05 1.75
C VAL A 335 7.40 2.12 0.84
N ASP A 336 8.72 2.31 0.89
CA ASP A 336 9.38 3.27 0.00
C ASP A 336 9.37 2.81 -1.46
N VAL A 337 9.52 1.51 -1.74
CA VAL A 337 9.37 0.97 -3.10
C VAL A 337 7.98 1.26 -3.67
N GLU A 338 6.92 1.04 -2.89
CA GLU A 338 5.55 1.35 -3.30
C GLU A 338 5.37 2.85 -3.56
N ASP A 339 5.80 3.71 -2.62
CA ASP A 339 5.74 5.17 -2.74
C ASP A 339 6.54 5.64 -4.00
N VAL A 340 7.75 5.11 -4.24
CA VAL A 340 8.58 5.44 -5.42
C VAL A 340 7.90 5.03 -6.71
N LYS A 341 7.34 3.81 -6.79
CA LYS A 341 6.67 3.32 -8.00
C LYS A 341 5.43 4.14 -8.36
N GLU A 342 4.62 4.52 -7.36
CA GLU A 342 3.44 5.36 -7.58
C GLU A 342 3.85 6.79 -7.99
N LEU A 343 4.77 7.43 -7.25
CA LEU A 343 5.26 8.78 -7.60
C LEU A 343 5.93 8.82 -8.97
N LEU A 344 6.71 7.80 -9.33
CA LEU A 344 7.34 7.70 -10.65
C LEU A 344 6.30 7.63 -11.77
N SER A 345 5.18 6.93 -11.53
CA SER A 345 4.04 6.93 -12.47
C SER A 345 3.47 8.33 -12.64
N PHE A 346 3.16 9.02 -11.52
CA PHE A 346 2.62 10.37 -11.56
C PHE A 346 3.58 11.37 -12.24
N ALA A 347 4.88 11.27 -11.99
CA ALA A 347 5.88 12.12 -12.62
C ALA A 347 5.94 11.92 -14.14
N CYS A 348 5.78 10.68 -14.62
CA CYS A 348 5.68 10.38 -16.05
C CYS A 348 4.40 10.97 -16.65
N ASP A 349 3.27 10.80 -15.98
CA ASP A 349 1.96 11.27 -16.46
C ASP A 349 1.95 12.80 -16.58
N LEU A 350 2.57 13.49 -15.62
CA LEU A 350 2.76 14.95 -15.62
C LEU A 350 3.92 15.43 -16.49
N ARG A 351 4.65 14.52 -17.15
CA ARG A 351 5.77 14.80 -18.05
C ARG A 351 6.86 15.68 -17.41
N VAL A 352 7.12 15.48 -16.13
CA VAL A 352 8.19 16.19 -15.42
C VAL A 352 9.54 15.71 -15.93
N ARG A 353 10.51 16.61 -16.16
CA ARG A 353 11.85 16.24 -16.67
C ARG A 353 12.96 16.95 -15.91
N ILE A 354 14.01 16.22 -15.52
CA ILE A 354 15.12 16.76 -14.70
C ILE A 354 15.87 17.92 -15.38
N GLY A 355 16.03 17.89 -16.70
CA GLY A 355 16.67 18.96 -17.47
C GLY A 355 15.77 20.15 -17.83
N SER A 356 14.55 20.21 -17.28
CA SER A 356 13.65 21.34 -17.51
C SER A 356 14.14 22.60 -16.79
N ARG A 357 13.83 23.78 -17.34
CA ARG A 357 14.27 25.07 -16.77
C ARG A 357 13.69 25.27 -15.36
N GLU A 358 12.49 24.74 -15.13
CA GLU A 358 11.76 24.75 -13.87
C GLU A 358 12.49 24.00 -12.74
N LEU A 359 13.40 23.08 -13.09
CA LEU A 359 14.17 22.27 -12.15
C LEU A 359 15.67 22.62 -12.15
N GLY A 360 16.08 23.65 -12.90
CA GLY A 360 17.47 24.13 -12.93
C GLY A 360 17.98 24.71 -11.60
N TRP A 361 17.13 24.84 -10.59
CA TRP A 361 17.51 25.22 -9.23
C TRP A 361 17.98 24.04 -8.37
N LEU A 362 17.79 22.80 -8.82
CA LEU A 362 18.23 21.64 -8.05
C LEU A 362 19.75 21.59 -7.97
N PRO A 363 20.33 21.33 -6.78
CA PRO A 363 21.78 21.16 -6.64
C PRO A 363 22.29 19.99 -7.50
N ALA A 364 23.41 20.19 -8.20
CA ALA A 364 23.97 19.18 -9.11
C ALA A 364 24.36 17.88 -8.37
N ASP A 365 24.91 18.00 -7.17
CA ASP A 365 25.25 16.88 -6.29
C ASP A 365 24.00 16.09 -5.84
N PHE A 366 22.88 16.78 -5.60
CA PHE A 366 21.60 16.12 -5.31
C PHE A 366 21.11 15.29 -6.51
N VAL A 367 21.24 15.83 -7.73
CA VAL A 367 20.85 15.15 -8.97
C VAL A 367 21.77 13.96 -9.27
N GLU A 368 23.08 14.13 -9.10
CA GLU A 368 24.07 13.07 -9.28
C GLU A 368 23.86 11.93 -8.28
N ALA A 369 23.64 12.25 -7.00
CA ALA A 369 23.32 11.25 -5.98
C ALA A 369 22.03 10.50 -6.31
N ALA A 370 21.02 11.19 -6.86
CA ALA A 370 19.80 10.55 -7.35
C ALA A 370 20.08 9.61 -8.53
N GLN A 371 20.90 10.01 -9.50
CA GLN A 371 21.29 9.19 -10.65
C GLN A 371 21.89 7.84 -10.22
N ASN A 372 22.80 7.86 -9.23
CA ASN A 372 23.39 6.63 -8.69
C ASN A 372 22.35 5.72 -8.05
N ARG A 373 21.43 6.27 -7.25
CA ARG A 373 20.35 5.50 -6.62
C ARG A 373 19.36 4.95 -7.66
N ILE A 374 19.16 5.64 -8.78
CA ILE A 374 18.32 5.15 -9.88
C ILE A 374 18.95 3.90 -10.50
N HIS A 375 20.27 3.87 -10.70
CA HIS A 375 20.95 2.67 -11.20
C HIS A 375 20.75 1.47 -10.27
N GLU A 376 20.87 1.67 -8.97
CA GLU A 376 20.60 0.62 -7.98
C GLU A 376 19.13 0.16 -8.00
N PHE A 377 18.19 1.11 -8.03
CA PHE A 377 16.76 0.81 -8.05
C PHE A 377 16.33 0.09 -9.32
N VAL A 378 16.88 0.47 -10.47
CA VAL A 378 16.66 -0.22 -11.75
C VAL A 378 17.26 -1.63 -11.73
N GLY A 379 18.40 -1.83 -11.08
CA GLY A 379 18.99 -3.15 -10.86
C GLY A 379 18.04 -4.10 -10.11
N GLU A 380 17.31 -3.59 -9.12
CA GLU A 380 16.32 -4.36 -8.36
C GLU A 380 14.93 -4.41 -9.03
N PHE A 381 14.55 -3.38 -9.77
CA PHE A 381 13.25 -3.23 -10.44
C PHE A 381 13.42 -2.85 -11.92
N PRO A 382 13.87 -3.78 -12.78
CA PRO A 382 14.17 -3.49 -14.19
C PRO A 382 12.97 -2.99 -15.00
N GLU A 383 11.74 -3.28 -14.56
CA GLU A 383 10.52 -2.77 -15.19
C GLU A 383 10.38 -1.25 -15.10
N SER A 384 11.13 -0.58 -14.22
CA SER A 384 11.09 0.87 -14.01
C SER A 384 11.96 1.68 -14.98
N VAL A 385 12.86 1.04 -15.74
CA VAL A 385 13.85 1.68 -16.65
C VAL A 385 13.23 2.75 -17.54
N LEU A 386 12.17 2.39 -18.27
CA LEU A 386 11.59 3.27 -19.28
C LEU A 386 10.97 4.52 -18.67
N ARG A 387 10.51 4.42 -17.41
CA ARG A 387 9.95 5.55 -16.66
C ARG A 387 11.05 6.51 -16.21
N TRP A 388 12.17 6.01 -15.69
CA TRP A 388 13.29 6.89 -15.33
C TRP A 388 13.87 7.63 -16.53
N ARG A 389 14.01 6.94 -17.66
CA ARG A 389 14.43 7.55 -18.93
C ARG A 389 13.46 8.63 -19.43
N SER A 390 12.15 8.46 -19.24
CA SER A 390 11.18 9.48 -19.66
C SER A 390 11.31 10.77 -18.84
N LEU A 391 11.70 10.66 -17.56
CA LEU A 391 12.04 11.80 -16.70
C LEU A 391 13.41 12.44 -17.05
N GLY A 392 14.20 11.82 -17.92
CA GLY A 392 15.49 12.34 -18.39
C GLY A 392 16.71 11.84 -17.62
N PHE A 393 16.59 10.77 -16.84
CA PHE A 393 17.72 10.11 -16.19
C PHE A 393 18.33 9.02 -17.08
N GLU A 394 19.60 8.73 -16.85
CA GLU A 394 20.24 7.52 -17.35
C GLU A 394 19.75 6.33 -16.51
N ALA A 395 19.64 5.15 -17.09
CA ALA A 395 19.13 3.97 -16.36
C ALA A 395 20.11 2.81 -16.37
N PHE A 396 21.27 2.97 -17.00
CA PHE A 396 22.36 2.01 -17.13
C PHE A 396 23.67 2.72 -17.35
#